data_AF-A0A0B6WYT8-F1
#
_entry.id   AF-A0A0B6WYT8-F1
#
_cell.length_a   1.000
_cell.length_b   1.000
_cell.length_c   1.000
_cell.angle_alpha   90.00
_cell.angle_beta   90.00
_cell.angle_gamma   90.00
#
_symmetry.space_group_name_H-M   'P 1'
#
loop_
_entity.id
_entity.type
_entity.pdbx_description
1 polymer ?
#
loop_
_entity_poly.entity_id
_entity_poly.type
_entity_poly.pdbx_seq_one_letter_code
_entity_poly.pdbx_strand_id
1 'polypeptide(L)'
;MNTKEKVNKSEATGSKRYRIQYPLTAYTFPSDARIKAVRFDAERIHIELMDGRILSIPLRWIPTLYNAAAAEREKYIISRDRTMLIWDPERCEINDELRVSDYLVAGISTSTAADSDLAAREDVRKMSGARRNAK
;
A
#
# COMPACT_ATOMS: atom_id res chain seq x y z
N MET A 1 52.69 14.44 -34.59
CA MET A 1 52.38 15.34 -33.46
C MET A 1 50.87 15.36 -33.24
N ASN A 2 50.45 14.84 -32.07
CA ASN A 2 49.14 14.96 -31.38
C ASN A 2 47.83 14.55 -32.07
N THR A 3 47.53 13.26 -32.01
CA THR A 3 46.16 12.73 -31.90
C THR A 3 45.74 12.81 -30.42
N LYS A 4 44.89 13.78 -30.05
CA LYS A 4 44.22 13.77 -28.75
C LYS A 4 42.93 12.97 -28.88
N GLU A 5 43.05 11.67 -28.71
CA GLU A 5 41.92 10.77 -28.54
C GLU A 5 41.41 10.96 -27.10
N LYS A 6 40.30 11.69 -26.94
CA LYS A 6 39.66 11.90 -25.65
C LYS A 6 39.09 10.56 -25.19
N VAL A 7 39.68 10.02 -24.12
CA VAL A 7 39.21 8.84 -23.41
C VAL A 7 37.78 9.05 -22.93
N ASN A 8 36.90 8.15 -23.38
CA ASN A 8 35.55 7.92 -22.87
C ASN A 8 35.57 7.63 -21.36
N LYS A 9 34.66 8.27 -20.62
CA LYS A 9 34.23 7.74 -19.32
C LYS A 9 32.80 8.19 -19.01
N SER A 10 31.81 7.53 -19.61
CA SER A 10 30.48 7.48 -19.02
C SER A 10 30.53 6.45 -17.89
N GLU A 11 30.57 6.92 -16.65
CA GLU A 11 30.53 6.08 -15.46
C GLU A 11 29.14 5.46 -15.32
N ALA A 12 28.90 4.35 -16.02
CA ALA A 12 27.80 3.46 -15.72
C ALA A 12 28.06 2.86 -14.32
N THR A 13 27.20 3.19 -13.36
CA THR A 13 27.16 2.63 -12.01
C THR A 13 27.03 1.10 -12.08
N GLY A 14 28.17 0.42 -12.08
CA GLY A 14 28.25 -1.04 -12.16
C GLY A 14 27.73 -1.68 -10.88
N SER A 15 26.46 -2.10 -10.87
CA SER A 15 25.91 -2.89 -9.78
C SER A 15 26.56 -4.29 -9.77
N LYS A 16 27.17 -4.66 -8.64
CA LYS A 16 27.70 -6.01 -8.44
C LYS A 16 26.53 -7.00 -8.38
N ARG A 17 26.51 -7.98 -9.28
CA ARG A 17 25.52 -9.06 -9.29
C ARG A 17 26.05 -10.25 -8.50
N TYR A 18 25.22 -10.78 -7.61
CA TYR A 18 25.52 -11.99 -6.83
C TYR A 18 24.60 -13.13 -7.28
N ARG A 19 25.09 -14.37 -7.16
CA ARG A 19 24.28 -15.55 -7.43
C ARG A 19 23.25 -15.70 -6.32
N ILE A 20 21.97 -15.69 -6.69
CA ILE A 20 20.87 -15.97 -5.76
C ILE A 20 20.91 -17.46 -5.40
N GLN A 21 20.80 -17.77 -4.10
CA GLN A 21 20.90 -19.14 -3.59
C GLN A 21 19.71 -20.02 -4.01
N TYR A 22 18.50 -19.45 -4.06
CA TYR A 22 17.26 -20.13 -4.45
C TYR A 22 16.55 -19.34 -5.54
N PRO A 23 16.02 -20.00 -6.60
CA PRO A 23 15.22 -19.32 -7.60
C PRO A 23 13.94 -18.78 -6.95
N LEU A 24 13.36 -17.72 -7.53
CA LEU A 24 12.10 -17.13 -7.03
C LEU A 24 10.97 -18.17 -6.92
N THR A 25 10.97 -19.15 -7.82
CA THR A 25 9.99 -20.26 -7.86
C THR A 25 10.09 -21.22 -6.67
N ALA A 26 11.19 -21.20 -5.91
CA ALA A 26 11.31 -22.00 -4.68
C ALA A 26 10.63 -21.34 -3.47
N TYR A 27 10.21 -20.09 -3.59
CA TYR A 27 9.52 -19.36 -2.52
C TYR A 27 8.01 -19.53 -2.66
N THR A 28 7.31 -19.52 -1.53
CA THR A 28 5.83 -19.52 -1.48
C THR A 28 5.34 -18.11 -1.22
N PHE A 29 4.41 -17.64 -2.05
CA PHE A 29 3.78 -16.32 -1.94
C PHE A 29 2.28 -16.49 -1.68
N PRO A 30 1.87 -16.78 -0.45
CA PRO A 30 0.46 -16.91 -0.14
C PRO A 30 -0.25 -15.56 -0.27
N SER A 31 -1.53 -15.61 -0.63
CA SER A 31 -2.37 -14.44 -0.86
C SER A 31 -3.66 -14.43 -0.04
N ASP A 32 -3.90 -15.46 0.78
CA ASP A 32 -5.13 -15.57 1.58
C ASP A 32 -5.08 -14.65 2.81
N ALA A 33 -5.56 -13.43 2.60
CA ALA A 33 -5.58 -12.37 3.60
C ALA A 33 -6.81 -12.41 4.54
N ARG A 34 -7.52 -13.53 4.64
CA ARG A 34 -8.66 -13.65 5.56
C ARG A 34 -8.19 -13.75 7.01
N ILE A 35 -8.95 -13.16 7.93
CA ILE A 35 -8.68 -13.10 9.37
C ILE A 35 -8.89 -14.48 9.98
N LYS A 36 -7.88 -15.03 10.63
CA LYS A 36 -7.95 -16.23 11.46
C LYS A 36 -8.23 -15.88 12.92
N ALA A 37 -7.43 -15.00 13.51
CA ALA A 37 -7.56 -14.58 14.89
C ALA A 37 -7.08 -13.13 15.06
N VAL A 38 -7.51 -12.48 16.13
CA VAL A 38 -7.08 -11.13 16.49
C VAL A 38 -6.70 -11.12 17.96
N ARG A 39 -5.66 -10.34 18.29
CA ARG A 39 -5.30 -10.01 19.67
C ARG A 39 -4.79 -8.59 19.74
N PHE A 40 -4.91 -7.99 20.91
CA PHE A 40 -4.39 -6.67 21.21
C PHE A 40 -3.21 -6.77 22.17
N ASP A 41 -2.26 -5.84 22.02
CA ASP A 41 -1.36 -5.45 23.10
C ASP A 41 -1.53 -3.95 23.40
N ALA A 42 -0.63 -3.39 24.21
CA ALA A 42 -0.71 -1.98 24.61
C ALA A 42 -0.58 -1.01 23.43
N GLU A 43 0.12 -1.39 22.36
CA GLU A 43 0.51 -0.50 21.26
C GLU A 43 -0.05 -0.92 19.91
N ARG A 44 -0.48 -2.18 19.74
CA ARG A 44 -0.79 -2.79 18.45
C ARG A 44 -2.02 -3.68 18.49
N ILE A 45 -2.66 -3.76 17.34
CA ILE A 45 -3.55 -4.87 16.98
C ILE A 45 -2.76 -5.87 16.13
N HIS A 46 -2.89 -7.15 16.44
CA HIS A 46 -2.30 -8.23 15.67
C HIS A 46 -3.40 -9.09 15.08
N ILE A 47 -3.36 -9.25 13.76
CA ILE A 47 -4.30 -10.03 12.97
C ILE A 47 -3.53 -11.21 12.39
N GLU A 48 -3.82 -12.42 12.87
CA GLU A 48 -3.35 -13.65 12.25
C GLU A 48 -4.19 -13.91 10.99
N LEU A 49 -3.54 -14.13 9.85
CA LEU A 49 -4.20 -14.44 8.58
C LEU A 49 -4.29 -15.96 8.38
N MET A 50 -5.23 -16.40 7.54
CA MET A 50 -5.43 -17.82 7.21
C MET A 50 -4.19 -18.46 6.57
N ASP A 51 -3.35 -17.66 5.91
CA ASP A 51 -2.08 -18.12 5.34
C ASP A 51 -0.90 -18.16 6.33
N GLY A 52 -1.14 -17.87 7.60
CA GLY A 52 -0.14 -17.95 8.67
C GLY A 52 0.70 -16.68 8.85
N ARG A 53 0.50 -15.64 8.05
CA ARG A 53 1.10 -14.32 8.31
C ARG A 53 0.44 -13.66 9.51
N ILE A 54 1.18 -12.78 10.19
CA ILE A 54 0.64 -11.91 11.23
C ILE A 54 0.83 -10.47 10.81
N LEU A 55 -0.27 -9.77 10.60
CA LEU A 55 -0.29 -8.33 10.35
C LEU A 55 -0.37 -7.59 11.69
N SER A 56 0.62 -6.75 11.98
CA SER A 56 0.70 -6.01 13.25
C SER A 56 0.61 -4.51 13.01
N ILE A 57 -0.53 -3.90 13.32
CA ILE A 57 -0.84 -2.50 13.04
C ILE A 57 -0.72 -1.69 14.34
N PRO A 58 0.05 -0.59 14.37
CA PRO A 58 0.06 0.31 15.51
C PRO A 58 -1.32 0.90 15.79
N LEU A 59 -1.79 0.79 17.04
CA LEU A 59 -3.07 1.37 17.46
C LEU A 59 -3.13 2.87 17.22
N ARG A 60 -2.01 3.59 17.39
CA ARG A 60 -1.90 5.03 17.10
C ARG A 60 -2.25 5.43 15.65
N TRP A 61 -2.33 4.49 14.72
CA TRP A 61 -2.80 4.74 13.34
C TRP A 61 -4.33 4.73 13.24
N ILE A 62 -5.01 4.18 14.25
CA ILE A 62 -6.45 4.01 14.32
C ILE A 62 -6.94 4.73 15.59
N PRO A 63 -7.20 6.06 15.52
CA PRO A 63 -7.42 6.88 16.71
C PRO A 63 -8.57 6.41 17.60
N THR A 64 -9.64 5.87 16.99
CA THR A 64 -10.79 5.27 17.69
C THR A 64 -10.35 4.13 18.61
N LEU A 65 -9.58 3.17 18.11
CA LEU A 65 -9.05 2.07 18.91
C LEU A 65 -7.98 2.53 19.90
N TYR A 66 -7.11 3.47 19.51
CA TYR A 66 -6.05 4.00 20.37
C TYR A 66 -6.61 4.62 21.66
N ASN A 67 -7.66 5.42 21.53
CA ASN A 67 -8.26 6.14 22.67
C ASN A 67 -9.26 5.28 23.48
N ALA A 68 -9.71 4.15 22.93
CA ALA A 68 -10.64 3.25 23.63
C ALA A 68 -9.94 2.42 24.71
N ALA A 69 -10.70 2.03 25.74
CA ALA A 69 -10.25 1.08 26.75
C ALA A 69 -10.00 -0.31 26.14
N ALA A 70 -9.08 -1.08 26.73
CA ALA A 70 -8.74 -2.42 26.22
C ALA A 70 -9.95 -3.35 26.11
N ALA A 71 -10.88 -3.29 27.07
CA ALA A 71 -12.10 -4.09 27.06
C ALA A 71 -13.05 -3.73 25.90
N GLU A 72 -13.06 -2.49 25.42
CA GLU A 72 -13.88 -2.09 24.27
C GLU A 72 -13.29 -2.60 22.96
N ARG A 73 -11.95 -2.60 22.85
CA ARG A 73 -11.24 -3.12 21.65
C ARG A 73 -11.58 -4.57 21.38
N GLU A 74 -11.79 -5.38 22.42
CA GLU A 74 -12.14 -6.81 22.31
C GLU A 74 -13.58 -7.09 21.86
N LYS A 75 -14.46 -6.08 21.77
CA LYS A 75 -15.88 -6.25 21.40
C LYS A 75 -16.15 -6.27 19.90
N TYR A 76 -15.11 -6.46 19.08
CA TYR A 76 -15.24 -6.54 17.63
C TYR A 76 -16.02 -7.80 17.20
N ILE A 77 -16.58 -7.74 15.99
CA ILE A 77 -17.02 -8.92 15.24
C ILE A 77 -16.16 -9.07 13.98
N ILE A 78 -15.88 -10.32 13.60
CA ILE A 78 -15.26 -10.62 12.31
C ILE A 78 -16.38 -10.70 11.27
N SER A 79 -16.24 -9.98 10.16
CA SER A 79 -17.19 -10.03 9.04
C SER A 79 -17.37 -11.47 8.53
N ARG A 80 -18.51 -11.74 7.87
CA ARG A 80 -18.84 -13.09 7.39
C ARG A 80 -17.78 -13.66 6.43
N ASP A 81 -17.23 -12.83 5.57
CA ASP A 81 -16.15 -13.17 4.62
C ASP A 81 -14.75 -13.14 5.25
N ARG A 82 -14.65 -12.72 6.52
CA ARG A 82 -13.43 -12.63 7.34
C ARG A 82 -12.39 -11.68 6.77
N THR A 83 -12.80 -10.59 6.12
CA THR A 83 -11.90 -9.58 5.57
C THR A 83 -11.85 -8.29 6.40
N MET A 84 -12.72 -8.17 7.41
CA MET A 84 -12.93 -6.94 8.17
C MET A 84 -13.26 -7.22 9.64
N LEU A 85 -12.83 -6.30 10.51
CA LEU A 85 -13.27 -6.19 11.90
C LEU A 85 -14.27 -5.05 12.00
N ILE A 86 -15.34 -5.25 12.76
CA ILE A 86 -16.41 -4.28 12.92
C ILE A 86 -16.67 -4.09 14.41
N TRP A 87 -16.70 -2.83 14.84
CA TRP A 87 -17.17 -2.44 16.17
C TRP A 87 -18.53 -1.78 16.02
N ASP A 88 -19.53 -2.38 16.66
CA ASP A 88 -20.92 -1.93 16.62
C ASP A 88 -21.18 -0.94 17.77
N PRO A 89 -21.59 0.31 17.49
CA PRO A 89 -21.89 1.31 18.52
C PRO A 89 -23.05 0.92 19.43
N GLU A 90 -23.90 -0.04 19.05
CA GLU A 90 -24.94 -0.56 19.93
C GLU A 90 -24.38 -1.54 20.99
N ARG A 91 -23.14 -2.02 20.82
CA ARG A 91 -22.50 -3.04 21.66
C ARG A 91 -21.27 -2.55 22.42
N CYS A 92 -20.66 -1.45 21.97
CA CYS A 92 -19.43 -0.91 22.54
C CYS A 92 -19.28 0.60 22.28
N GLU A 93 -18.27 1.21 22.89
CA GLU A 93 -17.98 2.66 22.71
C GLU A 93 -17.36 3.01 21.35
N ILE A 94 -16.96 2.01 20.56
CA ILE A 94 -16.30 2.21 19.28
C ILE A 94 -17.34 2.08 18.16
N ASN A 95 -17.26 2.99 17.18
CA ASN A 95 -17.99 2.92 15.92
C ASN A 95 -16.98 2.96 14.78
N ASP A 96 -16.47 1.80 14.36
CA ASP A 96 -15.41 1.74 13.35
C ASP A 96 -15.38 0.39 12.63
N GLU A 97 -14.82 0.41 11.43
CA GLU A 97 -14.59 -0.75 10.57
C GLU A 97 -13.12 -0.80 10.13
N LEU A 98 -12.45 -1.93 10.35
CA LEU A 98 -11.06 -2.13 9.97
C LEU A 98 -10.96 -3.23 8.92
N ARG A 99 -10.68 -2.83 7.68
CA ARG A 99 -10.48 -3.76 6.55
C ARG A 99 -9.02 -4.18 6.44
N VAL A 100 -8.76 -5.48 6.32
CA VAL A 100 -7.40 -6.02 6.27
C VAL A 100 -6.62 -5.52 5.04
N SER A 101 -7.29 -5.36 3.89
CA SER A 101 -6.66 -4.95 2.64
C SER A 101 -5.99 -3.58 2.70
N ASP A 102 -6.52 -2.68 3.52
CA ASP A 102 -6.06 -1.28 3.60
C ASP A 102 -4.63 -1.20 4.17
N TYR A 103 -4.22 -2.24 4.89
CA TYR A 103 -2.91 -2.39 5.52
C TYR A 103 -2.00 -3.40 4.83
N LEU A 104 -2.46 -4.04 3.74
CA LEU A 104 -1.68 -5.01 2.97
C LEU A 104 -1.17 -4.46 1.63
N VAL A 105 -1.28 -3.14 1.40
CA VAL A 105 -0.89 -2.54 0.11
C VAL A 105 0.57 -2.80 -0.19
N ALA A 106 0.80 -3.67 -1.19
CA ALA A 106 2.10 -3.87 -1.81
C ALA A 106 2.37 -2.68 -2.75
N GLY A 107 3.31 -1.81 -2.36
CA GLY A 107 3.92 -0.81 -3.22
C GLY A 107 2.93 0.05 -4.01
N ILE A 108 2.50 1.17 -3.44
CA ILE A 108 2.11 2.30 -4.28
C ILE A 108 3.39 2.77 -4.99
N SER A 109 3.72 2.17 -6.13
CA SER A 109 4.32 2.99 -7.18
C SER A 109 3.20 3.91 -7.60
N THR A 110 3.26 5.19 -7.22
CA THR A 110 2.43 6.22 -7.83
C THR A 110 2.86 6.34 -9.30
N SER A 111 2.45 5.41 -10.13
CA SER A 111 2.33 5.61 -11.57
C SER A 111 0.85 5.59 -11.88
N THR A 112 0.38 6.68 -12.48
CA THR A 112 -0.97 6.88 -13.03
C THR A 112 -2.00 7.50 -12.06
N ALA A 113 -1.84 8.82 -11.88
CA ALA A 113 -2.97 9.75 -11.77
C ALA A 113 -2.56 11.20 -12.15
N ALA A 114 -1.24 11.51 -12.19
CA ALA A 114 -0.75 12.83 -12.57
C ALA A 114 -0.55 13.06 -14.09
N ASP A 115 -0.38 12.01 -14.90
CA ASP A 115 -0.11 12.16 -16.34
C ASP A 115 -1.38 12.34 -17.20
N SER A 116 -2.54 11.86 -16.75
CA SER A 116 -3.80 12.03 -17.51
C SER A 116 -4.36 13.45 -17.45
N ASP A 117 -4.04 14.21 -16.39
CA ASP A 117 -4.55 15.58 -16.22
C ASP A 117 -3.71 16.61 -17.00
N LEU A 118 -2.43 16.31 -17.28
CA LEU A 118 -1.58 17.17 -18.12
C LEU A 118 -1.91 17.02 -19.61
N ALA A 119 -2.16 15.78 -20.08
CA ALA A 119 -2.57 15.52 -21.45
C ALA A 119 -3.92 16.19 -21.78
N ALA A 120 -4.90 16.11 -20.86
CA ALA A 120 -6.20 16.75 -21.03
C ALA A 120 -6.12 18.29 -21.05
N ARG A 121 -5.17 18.89 -20.32
CA ARG A 121 -4.96 20.35 -20.30
C ARG A 121 -4.25 20.88 -21.56
N GLU A 122 -3.37 20.10 -22.17
CA GLU A 122 -2.72 20.49 -23.43
C GLU A 122 -3.66 20.40 -24.64
N ASP A 123 -4.55 19.40 -24.68
CA ASP A 123 -5.52 19.23 -25.77
C ASP A 123 -6.60 20.33 -25.79
N VAL A 124 -7.10 20.75 -24.63
CA VAL A 124 -8.05 21.88 -24.52
C VAL A 124 -7.39 23.19 -24.97
N ARG A 125 -6.08 23.37 -24.69
CA ARG A 125 -5.32 24.56 -25.11
C ARG A 125 -5.07 24.59 -26.62
N LYS A 126 -4.86 23.43 -27.27
CA LYS A 126 -4.75 23.32 -28.74
C LYS A 126 -6.08 23.55 -29.46
N MET A 127 -7.20 23.05 -28.92
CA MET A 127 -8.54 23.26 -29.49
C MET A 127 -9.05 24.72 -29.35
N SER A 128 -8.65 25.42 -28.28
CA SER A 128 -8.95 26.85 -28.09
C SER A 128 -8.15 27.78 -29.03
N GLY A 129 -6.96 27.36 -29.46
CA GLY A 129 -6.11 28.13 -30.40
C GLY A 129 -6.59 28.09 -31.86
N ALA A 130 -7.19 26.97 -32.30
CA ALA A 130 -7.54 26.75 -33.71
C ALA A 130 -8.78 27.53 -34.20
N ARG A 131 -9.62 28.06 -33.30
CA ARG A 131 -10.84 28.80 -33.68
C ARG A 131 -10.63 30.30 -33.94
N ARG A 132 -9.40 30.83 -33.86
CA ARG A 132 -9.13 32.27 -34.03
C ARG A 132 -8.59 32.70 -35.40
N ASN A 133 -8.29 31.78 -36.32
CA ASN A 133 -7.75 32.11 -37.64
C ASN A 133 -8.57 31.51 -38.80
N ALA A 134 -9.89 31.69 -38.77
CA ALA A 134 -10.75 31.40 -39.92
C ALA A 134 -11.74 32.55 -40.11
N LYS A 135 -11.25 33.67 -40.63
CA LYS A 135 -12.04 34.63 -41.41
C LYS A 135 -11.13 35.45 -42.30
#